data_AF-A0A397NLH3-F1
#
_entry.id   AF-A0A397NLH3-F1
#
_cell.length_a   1.000
_cell.length_b   1.000
_cell.length_c   1.000
_cell.angle_alpha   90.00
_cell.angle_beta   90.00
_cell.angle_gamma   90.00
#
_symmetry.space_group_name_H-M   'P 1'
#
loop_
_entity.id
_entity.type
_entity.pdbx_description
1 polymer ?
#
loop_
_entity_poly.entity_id
_entity_poly.type
_entity_poly.pdbx_seq_one_letter_code
_entity_poly.pdbx_strand_id
1 'polypeptide(L)'
;MPLYRCFVRGENFPGELVGASQFMGFYTTRWIEAPTAEAAETAGVEMLRAEYRFSEEEKQRAPDARVYFEEVVEVPADTPQIPPNSGATWFEMDSD
;
A
#
# COMPACT_ATOMS: atom_id res chain seq x y z
N MET A 1 -18.45 -3.18 11.64
CA MET A 1 -17.14 -3.42 12.27
C MET A 1 -16.42 -2.08 12.35
N PRO A 2 -15.44 -1.88 13.25
CA PRO A 2 -14.59 -0.69 13.23
C PRO A 2 -13.97 -0.48 11.84
N LEU A 3 -13.85 0.79 11.43
CA LEU A 3 -13.19 1.19 10.20
C LEU A 3 -11.80 1.70 10.55
N TYR A 4 -10.77 1.19 9.89
CA TYR A 4 -9.38 1.62 10.07
C TYR A 4 -8.87 2.35 8.84
N ARG A 5 -8.23 3.50 9.06
CA ARG A 5 -7.39 4.16 8.06
C ARG A 5 -5.95 3.69 8.24
N CYS A 6 -5.47 2.93 7.27
CA CYS A 6 -4.13 2.39 7.21
C CYS A 6 -3.30 3.25 6.25
N PHE A 7 -2.35 4.02 6.78
CA PHE A 7 -1.37 4.72 5.96
C PHE A 7 -0.18 3.80 5.72
N VAL A 8 0.09 3.52 4.44
CA VAL A 8 0.99 2.46 4.03
C VAL A 8 2.10 3.01 3.16
N ARG A 9 3.32 2.54 3.42
CA ARG A 9 4.53 2.84 2.65
C ARG A 9 5.07 1.56 2.02
N GLY A 10 5.20 1.53 0.71
CA GLY A 10 5.89 0.47 -0.02
C GLY A 10 7.29 0.88 -0.43
N GLU A 11 8.22 -0.07 -0.41
CA GLU A 11 9.61 0.06 -0.87
C GLU A 11 9.95 -1.05 -1.86
N ASN A 12 10.86 -0.74 -2.80
CA ASN A 12 11.41 -1.66 -3.81
C ASN A 12 10.35 -2.29 -4.72
N PHE A 13 9.37 -1.49 -5.14
CA PHE A 13 8.37 -1.91 -6.11
C PHE A 13 8.81 -1.51 -7.52
N PRO A 14 8.57 -2.36 -8.55
CA PRO A 14 8.83 -1.98 -9.92
C PRO A 14 7.97 -0.76 -10.29
N GLY A 15 8.61 0.27 -10.84
CA GLY A 15 7.96 1.46 -11.35
C GLY A 15 8.64 1.95 -12.61
N GLU A 16 7.90 2.68 -13.44
CA GLU A 16 8.45 3.33 -14.62
C GLU A 16 8.47 4.84 -14.40
N LEU A 17 9.66 5.45 -14.56
CA LEU A 17 9.80 6.89 -14.64
C LEU A 17 10.53 7.25 -15.93
N VAL A 18 9.90 8.06 -16.78
CA VAL A 18 10.46 8.57 -18.05
C VAL A 18 11.15 7.46 -18.88
N GLY A 19 10.47 6.31 -19.05
CA GLY A 19 10.96 5.21 -19.88
C GLY A 19 12.09 4.37 -19.30
N ALA A 20 12.48 4.59 -18.04
CA ALA A 20 13.39 3.72 -17.31
C ALA A 20 12.60 2.92 -16.25
N SER A 21 12.76 1.60 -16.27
CA SER A 21 12.29 0.73 -15.19
C SER A 21 13.25 0.89 -14.02
N GLN A 22 12.75 1.39 -12.89
CA GLN A 22 13.50 1.54 -11.65
C GLN A 22 12.67 1.07 -10.45
N PHE A 23 13.35 0.76 -9.35
CA PHE A 23 12.65 0.50 -8.10
C PHE A 23 12.18 1.82 -7.49
N MET A 24 10.90 1.86 -7.15
CA MET A 24 10.23 3.01 -6.58
C MET A 24 9.59 2.62 -5.26
N GLY A 25 9.44 3.64 -4.41
CA GLY A 25 8.58 3.55 -3.26
C GLY A 25 7.21 4.14 -3.56
N PHE A 26 6.24 3.85 -2.70
CA PHE A 26 4.93 4.48 -2.78
C PHE A 26 4.34 4.73 -1.40
N TYR A 27 3.41 5.68 -1.34
CA TYR A 27 2.48 5.86 -0.24
C TYR A 27 1.06 5.60 -0.70
N THR A 28 0.27 4.94 0.13
CA THR A 28 -1.15 4.75 -0.13
C THR A 28 -1.95 4.68 1.17
N THR A 29 -3.26 4.90 1.06
CA THR A 29 -4.18 4.79 2.18
C THR A 29 -5.17 3.67 1.93
N ARG A 30 -5.27 2.72 2.87
CA ARG A 30 -6.26 1.65 2.87
C ARG A 30 -7.29 1.85 3.97
N TRP A 31 -8.56 1.78 3.59
CA TRP A 31 -9.72 1.81 4.46
C TRP A 31 -10.22 0.38 4.63
N ILE A 32 -10.15 -0.12 5.86
CA ILE A 32 -10.35 -1.54 6.14
C ILE A 32 -11.30 -1.70 7.32
N GLU A 33 -12.37 -2.46 7.10
CA GLU A 33 -13.23 -2.91 8.19
C GLU A 33 -12.63 -4.16 8.85
N ALA A 34 -12.33 -4.07 10.14
CA ALA A 34 -11.70 -5.15 10.88
C ALA A 34 -12.09 -5.12 12.37
N PRO A 35 -12.00 -6.24 13.10
CA PRO A 35 -12.29 -6.26 14.54
C PRO A 35 -11.19 -5.59 15.38
N THR A 36 -9.96 -5.48 14.88
CA THR A 36 -8.80 -4.89 15.56
C THR A 36 -7.85 -4.24 14.55
N ALA A 37 -6.95 -3.36 15.02
CA ALA A 37 -5.90 -2.77 14.19
C ALA A 37 -4.97 -3.82 13.55
N GLU A 38 -4.57 -4.85 14.30
CA GLU A 38 -3.73 -5.95 13.80
C GLU A 38 -4.44 -6.76 12.69
N ALA A 39 -5.74 -6.99 12.83
CA ALA A 39 -6.55 -7.60 11.79
C ALA A 39 -6.67 -6.69 10.55
N ALA A 40 -6.71 -5.36 10.74
CA ALA A 40 -6.70 -4.39 9.66
C ALA A 40 -5.39 -4.42 8.87
N GLU A 41 -4.24 -4.47 9.54
CA GLU A 41 -2.92 -4.60 8.90
C GLU A 41 -2.85 -5.86 8.04
N THR A 42 -3.23 -7.01 8.62
CA THR A 42 -3.23 -8.29 7.91
C THR A 42 -4.10 -8.25 6.66
N ALA A 43 -5.34 -7.74 6.79
CA ALA A 43 -6.24 -7.59 5.65
C ALA A 43 -5.71 -6.58 4.61
N GLY A 44 -4.99 -5.54 5.06
CA GLY A 44 -4.39 -4.55 4.18
C GLY A 44 -3.25 -5.10 3.34
N VAL A 45 -2.41 -5.96 3.92
CA VAL A 45 -1.38 -6.68 3.18
C VAL A 45 -2.00 -7.57 2.11
N GLU A 46 -3.02 -8.35 2.45
CA GLU A 46 -3.70 -9.23 1.49
C GLU A 46 -4.37 -8.44 0.36
N MET A 47 -5.01 -7.31 0.69
CA MET A 47 -5.61 -6.43 -0.31
C MET A 47 -4.56 -5.85 -1.27
N LEU A 48 -3.43 -5.37 -0.74
CA LEU A 48 -2.32 -4.87 -1.56
C LEU A 48 -1.71 -5.97 -2.44
N ARG A 49 -1.62 -7.21 -1.96
CA ARG A 49 -1.15 -8.36 -2.76
C ARG A 49 -2.08 -8.69 -3.91
N ALA A 50 -3.39 -8.54 -3.72
CA ALA A 50 -4.41 -8.82 -4.73
C ALA A 50 -4.54 -7.73 -5.80
N GLU A 51 -4.01 -6.53 -5.55
CA GLU A 51 -4.07 -5.41 -6.49
C GLU A 51 -3.06 -5.57 -7.63
N TYR A 52 -3.57 -5.55 -8.88
CA TYR A 52 -2.78 -5.75 -10.09
C TYR A 52 -1.48 -4.93 -10.10
N ARG A 53 -1.56 -3.66 -9.71
CA ARG A 53 -0.47 -2.67 -9.71
C ARG A 53 0.66 -2.96 -8.71
N PHE A 54 0.43 -3.84 -7.72
CA PHE A 54 1.47 -4.32 -6.80
C PHE A 54 1.80 -5.80 -7.04
N SER A 55 1.07 -6.46 -7.94
CA SER A 55 1.18 -7.88 -8.24
C SER A 55 1.89 -8.17 -9.57
N GLU A 56 2.27 -7.15 -10.35
CA GLU A 56 2.89 -7.34 -11.68
C GLU A 56 4.17 -8.17 -11.58
N GLU A 57 3.96 -9.46 -11.84
CA GLU A 57 4.86 -10.60 -11.90
C GLU A 57 5.83 -10.74 -10.71
N GLU A 58 5.68 -11.83 -9.94
CA GLU A 58 6.69 -12.30 -8.97
C GLU A 58 8.12 -12.34 -9.55
N LYS A 59 8.27 -12.35 -10.88
CA LYS A 59 9.55 -12.31 -11.61
C LYS A 59 10.21 -10.92 -11.65
N GLN A 60 9.45 -9.84 -11.49
CA GLN A 60 9.94 -8.45 -11.50
C GLN A 60 9.95 -7.81 -10.11
N ARG A 61 9.27 -8.43 -9.14
CA ARG A 61 9.29 -7.97 -7.76
C ARG A 61 10.69 -8.15 -7.18
N ALA A 62 11.26 -7.07 -6.65
CA ALA A 62 12.53 -7.16 -5.95
C ALA A 62 12.39 -8.15 -4.77
N PRO A 63 13.40 -9.00 -4.52
CA PRO A 63 13.36 -9.95 -3.40
C PRO A 63 13.24 -9.27 -2.02
N ASP A 64 13.49 -7.96 -1.96
CA ASP A 64 13.39 -7.10 -0.79
C ASP A 64 12.24 -6.07 -0.86
N ALA A 65 11.23 -6.30 -1.72
CA ALA A 65 10.00 -5.51 -1.73
C ALA A 65 9.28 -5.61 -0.37
N ARG A 66 9.02 -4.46 0.26
CA ARG A 66 8.46 -4.38 1.62
C ARG A 66 7.34 -3.37 1.69
N VAL A 67 6.39 -3.65 2.58
CA VAL A 67 5.29 -2.75 2.88
C VAL A 67 5.28 -2.52 4.39
N TYR A 68 5.14 -1.26 4.79
CA TYR A 68 5.09 -0.82 6.17
C TYR A 68 3.78 -0.09 6.41
N PHE A 69 3.14 -0.38 7.53
CA PHE A 69 2.00 0.38 8.02
C PHE A 69 2.55 1.47 8.93
N GLU A 70 2.65 2.68 8.41
CA GLU A 70 3.16 3.86 9.12
C GLU A 70 2.14 4.35 10.16
N GLU A 71 0.84 4.19 9.86
CA GLU A 71 -0.24 4.58 10.76
C GLU A 71 -1.43 3.64 10.58
N VAL A 72 -2.02 3.16 11.68
CA VAL A 72 -3.28 2.40 11.69
C VAL A 72 -4.18 2.99 12.75
N VAL A 73 -5.23 3.70 12.31
CA VAL A 73 -6.10 4.46 13.20
C VAL A 73 -7.55 4.06 12.98
N GLU A 74 -8.26 3.74 14.06
CA GLU A 74 -9.70 3.59 14.02
C GLU A 74 -10.35 4.96 13.76
N VAL A 75 -11.24 5.02 12.78
CA VAL A 75 -11.94 6.23 12.37
C VAL A 75 -13.46 6.03 12.46
N PRO A 76 -14.25 7.11 12.55
CA PRO A 76 -15.70 7.02 12.43
C PRO A 76 -16.12 6.30 11.14
N ALA A 77 -17.13 5.43 11.23
CA ALA A 77 -17.59 4.62 10.08
C ALA A 77 -18.17 5.48 8.93
N ASP A 78 -18.58 6.72 9.21
CA ASP A 78 -19.08 7.70 8.24
C ASP A 78 -17.97 8.59 7.64
N THR A 79 -16.69 8.29 7.93
CA THR A 79 -15.55 9.01 7.34
C THR A 79 -15.60 8.94 5.81
N PRO A 80 -15.59 10.08 5.09
CA PRO A 80 -15.63 10.09 3.63
C PRO A 80 -14.40 9.41 3.01
N GLN A 81 -14.62 8.53 2.04
CA GLN A 81 -13.57 7.82 1.30
C GLN A 81 -13.75 8.12 -0.19
N ILE A 82 -12.83 8.86 -0.83
CA ILE A 82 -13.01 9.32 -2.22
C ILE A 82 -11.80 8.96 -3.09
N PRO A 83 -11.99 8.11 -4.11
CA PRO A 83 -12.55 6.76 -3.96
C PRO A 83 -11.72 5.94 -2.95
N PRO A 84 -12.34 5.10 -2.11
CA PRO A 84 -11.60 4.27 -1.18
C PRO A 84 -10.61 3.37 -1.89
N ASN A 85 -9.44 3.17 -1.26
CA ASN A 85 -8.44 2.20 -1.71
C ASN A 85 -7.97 2.41 -3.15
N SER A 86 -8.07 3.64 -3.65
CA SER A 86 -7.68 3.98 -5.00
C SER A 86 -6.45 4.88 -5.02
N GLY A 87 -5.50 4.54 -5.88
CA GLY A 87 -4.28 5.31 -6.09
C GLY A 87 -3.14 5.01 -5.12
N ALA A 88 -1.99 5.54 -5.48
CA ALA A 88 -0.78 5.58 -4.68
C ALA A 88 0.06 6.76 -5.19
N THR A 89 0.78 7.42 -4.28
CA THR A 89 1.76 8.45 -4.61
C THR A 89 3.12 7.77 -4.68
N TRP A 90 3.74 7.78 -5.86
CA TRP A 90 5.03 7.13 -6.11
C TRP A 90 6.19 8.11 -5.91
N PHE A 91 7.33 7.59 -5.43
CA PHE A 91 8.55 8.36 -5.24
C PHE A 91 9.78 7.55 -5.65
N GLU A 92 10.83 8.24 -6.07
CA GLU A 92 12.11 7.62 -6.36
C GLU A 92 12.79 7.16 -5.07
N MET A 93 13.37 5.96 -5.09
CA MET A 93 14.22 5.51 -4.00
C MET A 93 15.67 5.87 -4.32
N ASP A 94 16.32 6.56 -3.41
CA ASP A 94 17.76 6.82 -3.52
C ASP A 94 18.49 5.47 -3.61
N SER A 95 19.29 5.32 -4.67
CA SER A 95 20.23 4.21 -4.80
C SER A 95 21.50 4.62 -4.08
N ASP A 96 21.75 4.07 -2.88
CA ASP A 96 23.04 4.19 -2.18
C ASP A 96 24.15 3.47 -2.96
#